data_AF-A0A286GW21-F1
#
_entry.id   AF-A0A286GW21-F1
#
_cell.length_a   1.000
_cell.length_b   1.000
_cell.length_c   1.000
_cell.angle_alpha   90.00
_cell.angle_beta   90.00
_cell.angle_gamma   90.00
#
_symmetry.space_group_name_H-M   'P 1'
#
loop_
_entity.id
_entity.type
_entity.pdbx_description
1 polymer ?
#
loop_
_entity_poly.entity_id
_entity_poly.type
_entity_poly.pdbx_seq_one_letter_code
_entity_poly.pdbx_strand_id
1 'polypeptide(L)'
;MMPFRVITYFFSCLVCLLCLPAWGQTLHFLVFTDTDDPDIGGATLKTHTYLVNDLAPAIAKQAGLALNLSNHFGGHCRVNELDETISQLKAGPDDVIFFYFVGHGWNSRLNDYPSLIFGNANTDRTSLETASRNLLDIYQQLRARNARLTIAIGEACNKERSDEPPLTSGRAVEIMKNTTYNPQRFQRLFRNYRGGFVMSSSKRGQFSHSDPKGGWMSVSWQNAVRQQMADGQTGPATWDKLLKDVVQQTESLARANGDPQNPQIKNDLIDCPTCQKAPPTPTGPPVAPPNGPCPPVNSYVNETALAGIREDLPLLQEMYENIDSKNANAYAAQFLHFYENQKPFYDNLGDVIFYKASQLPEHCRPEFERSSKWVQESTEEITDRYDSVQKYALKPLQLAAQARSELPSLIERLKEILKKLDK
;
A
#
# COMPACT_ATOMS: atom_id res chain seq x y z
N MET A 1 -14.45 -47.27 60.03
CA MET A 1 -14.83 -45.88 59.72
C MET A 1 -13.55 -45.09 59.47
N MET A 2 -13.20 -44.84 58.20
CA MET A 2 -12.13 -43.92 57.80
C MET A 2 -12.67 -43.03 56.66
N PRO A 3 -12.37 -41.72 56.63
CA PRO A 3 -13.15 -40.80 55.84
C PRO A 3 -12.60 -40.60 54.41
N PHE A 4 -13.53 -40.63 53.47
CA PHE A 4 -13.45 -40.11 52.11
C PHE A 4 -13.02 -38.64 52.08
N ARG A 5 -11.76 -38.31 51.74
CA ARG A 5 -11.36 -36.94 51.30
C ARG A 5 -10.08 -36.96 50.46
N VAL A 6 -10.13 -37.47 49.23
CA VAL A 6 -9.05 -37.25 48.24
C VAL A 6 -9.58 -36.88 46.84
N ILE A 7 -10.87 -37.03 46.58
CA ILE A 7 -11.47 -36.80 45.26
C ILE A 7 -12.08 -35.40 45.19
N THR A 8 -11.27 -34.34 45.22
CA THR A 8 -11.77 -32.98 44.92
C THR A 8 -10.72 -32.07 44.28
N TYR A 9 -9.42 -32.39 44.35
CA TYR A 9 -8.37 -31.56 43.74
C TYR A 9 -8.03 -31.90 42.28
N PHE A 10 -8.56 -33.01 41.73
CA PHE A 10 -8.28 -33.40 40.34
C PHE A 10 -9.18 -32.70 39.30
N PHE A 11 -10.32 -32.14 39.70
CA PHE A 11 -11.26 -31.49 38.77
C PHE A 11 -10.98 -29.99 38.57
N SER A 12 -10.22 -29.35 39.47
CA SER A 12 -9.89 -27.92 39.35
C SER A 12 -8.70 -27.63 38.42
N CYS A 13 -7.88 -28.65 38.10
CA CYS A 13 -6.74 -28.49 37.19
C CYS A 13 -7.12 -28.68 35.71
N LEU A 14 -8.23 -29.39 35.43
CA LEU A 14 -8.68 -29.68 34.05
C LEU A 14 -9.42 -28.49 33.40
N VAL A 15 -10.03 -27.59 34.20
CA VAL A 15 -10.82 -26.46 33.68
C VAL A 15 -9.95 -25.25 33.31
N CYS A 16 -8.71 -25.13 33.83
CA CYS A 16 -7.78 -24.06 33.44
C CYS A 16 -7.03 -24.31 32.12
N LEU A 17 -7.14 -25.50 31.52
CA LEU A 17 -6.48 -25.85 30.25
C LEU A 17 -7.29 -25.51 28.99
N LEU A 18 -8.53 -25.03 29.13
CA LEU A 18 -9.43 -24.77 27.99
C LEU A 18 -9.55 -23.29 27.59
N CYS A 19 -8.88 -22.38 28.30
CA CYS A 19 -8.78 -20.97 27.91
C CYS A 19 -7.38 -20.62 27.37
N LEU A 20 -6.81 -21.49 26.53
CA LEU A 20 -5.76 -21.01 25.65
C LEU A 20 -6.44 -20.12 24.61
N PRO A 21 -6.21 -18.80 24.60
CA PRO A 21 -6.66 -17.96 23.50
C PRO A 21 -6.18 -18.61 22.20
N ALA A 22 -7.10 -18.88 21.29
CA ALA A 22 -6.76 -19.32 19.94
C ALA A 22 -6.09 -18.12 19.24
N TRP A 23 -4.76 -18.01 19.35
CA TRP A 23 -4.01 -16.95 18.67
C TRP A 23 -4.03 -17.30 17.19
N GLY A 24 -4.96 -16.70 16.45
CA GLY A 24 -4.90 -16.66 15.01
C GLY A 24 -3.56 -16.06 14.58
N GLN A 25 -2.93 -16.64 13.56
CA GLN A 25 -1.69 -16.12 13.00
C GLN A 25 -1.91 -14.70 12.49
N THR A 26 -1.04 -13.78 12.88
CA THR A 26 -1.16 -12.35 12.58
C THR A 26 -0.12 -11.91 11.55
N LEU A 27 -0.55 -11.07 10.62
CA LEU A 27 0.31 -10.25 9.77
C LEU A 27 0.45 -8.88 10.44
N HIS A 28 1.62 -8.61 11.01
CA HIS A 28 2.01 -7.29 11.48
C HIS A 28 2.60 -6.52 10.29
N PHE A 29 1.80 -5.66 9.69
CA PHE A 29 2.19 -4.87 8.52
C PHE A 29 2.51 -3.44 8.98
N LEU A 30 3.79 -3.07 8.94
CA LEU A 30 4.32 -1.79 9.42
C LEU A 30 4.71 -0.94 8.21
N VAL A 31 4.06 0.20 8.02
CA VAL A 31 4.26 1.09 6.87
C VAL A 31 4.70 2.45 7.36
N PHE A 32 5.81 2.94 6.81
CA PHE A 32 6.34 4.28 7.05
C PHE A 32 6.55 4.97 5.70
N THR A 33 5.80 6.03 5.43
CA THR A 33 5.84 6.71 4.13
C THR A 33 5.85 8.23 4.29
N ASP A 34 6.89 8.88 3.79
CA ASP A 34 7.07 10.33 3.87
C ASP A 34 6.23 11.10 2.82
N THR A 35 4.90 11.09 2.99
CA THR A 35 3.94 11.64 2.01
C THR A 35 3.86 13.16 2.02
N ASP A 36 4.31 13.81 3.09
CA ASP A 36 4.28 15.28 3.22
C ASP A 36 5.54 15.94 2.65
N ASP A 37 6.48 15.15 2.13
CA ASP A 37 7.68 15.68 1.52
C ASP A 37 7.36 16.40 0.19
N PRO A 38 7.85 17.64 -0.01
CA PRO A 38 7.50 18.43 -1.19
C PRO A 38 8.05 17.87 -2.51
N ASP A 39 9.13 17.08 -2.48
CA ASP A 39 9.81 16.58 -3.68
C ASP A 39 9.29 15.19 -4.09
N ILE A 40 9.06 14.30 -3.11
CA ILE A 40 8.70 12.90 -3.36
C ILE A 40 7.33 12.49 -2.81
N GLY A 41 6.60 13.40 -2.15
CA GLY A 41 5.36 13.10 -1.42
C GLY A 41 4.29 12.44 -2.28
N GLY A 42 4.03 12.96 -3.49
CA GLY A 42 3.01 12.38 -4.40
C GLY A 42 3.33 10.95 -4.84
N ALA A 43 4.58 10.67 -5.22
CA ALA A 43 5.00 9.32 -5.59
C ALA A 43 4.98 8.35 -4.39
N THR A 44 5.32 8.87 -3.21
CA THR A 44 5.29 8.15 -1.93
C THR A 44 3.86 7.80 -1.53
N LEU A 45 2.91 8.71 -1.69
CA LEU A 45 1.49 8.51 -1.39
C LEU A 45 0.84 7.45 -2.29
N LYS A 46 1.23 7.38 -3.56
CA LYS A 46 0.79 6.30 -4.45
C LYS A 46 1.28 4.93 -3.97
N THR A 47 2.53 4.85 -3.53
CA THR A 47 3.08 3.62 -2.96
C THR A 47 2.38 3.24 -1.67
N HIS A 48 2.21 4.20 -0.75
CA HIS A 48 1.45 4.05 0.49
C HIS A 48 0.06 3.48 0.24
N THR A 49 -0.66 4.08 -0.71
CA THR A 49 -2.00 3.68 -1.12
C THR A 49 -2.03 2.21 -1.55
N TYR A 50 -1.10 1.78 -2.40
CA TYR A 50 -0.99 0.38 -2.79
C TYR A 50 -0.72 -0.55 -1.59
N LEU A 51 0.22 -0.17 -0.71
CA LEU A 51 0.62 -1.01 0.43
C LEU A 51 -0.54 -1.24 1.42
N VAL A 52 -1.22 -0.15 1.80
CA VAL A 52 -2.26 -0.14 2.84
C VAL A 52 -3.58 -0.71 2.31
N ASN A 53 -3.93 -0.44 1.05
CA ASN A 53 -5.28 -0.69 0.56
C ASN A 53 -5.39 -1.90 -0.38
N ASP A 54 -4.29 -2.33 -1.00
CA ASP A 54 -4.25 -3.52 -1.85
C ASP A 54 -3.41 -4.61 -1.18
N LEU A 55 -2.11 -4.38 -0.99
CA LEU A 55 -1.17 -5.44 -0.62
C LEU A 55 -1.44 -6.04 0.76
N ALA A 56 -1.50 -5.23 1.82
CA ALA A 56 -1.68 -5.74 3.18
C ALA A 56 -3.02 -6.48 3.36
N PRO A 57 -4.17 -5.94 2.90
CA PRO A 57 -5.44 -6.67 2.93
C PRO A 57 -5.43 -7.93 2.07
N ALA A 58 -4.80 -7.89 0.89
CA ALA A 58 -4.66 -9.07 0.02
C ALA A 58 -3.86 -10.18 0.71
N ILE A 59 -2.70 -9.87 1.29
CA ILE A 59 -1.89 -10.87 2.02
C ILE A 59 -2.71 -11.45 3.17
N ALA A 60 -3.29 -10.60 4.02
CA ALA A 60 -4.04 -11.06 5.19
C ALA A 60 -5.20 -11.98 4.79
N LYS A 61 -6.03 -11.55 3.83
CA LYS A 61 -7.18 -12.32 3.36
C LYS A 61 -6.75 -13.62 2.68
N GLN A 62 -5.85 -13.54 1.71
CA GLN A 62 -5.49 -14.68 0.85
C GLN A 62 -4.65 -15.72 1.58
N ALA A 63 -3.78 -15.29 2.50
CA ALA A 63 -2.99 -16.18 3.34
C ALA A 63 -3.73 -16.65 4.60
N GLY A 64 -4.93 -16.15 4.90
CA GLY A 64 -5.69 -16.49 6.10
C GLY A 64 -4.98 -16.06 7.39
N LEU A 65 -4.52 -14.81 7.43
CA LEU A 65 -3.88 -14.16 8.57
C LEU A 65 -4.76 -13.01 9.08
N ALA A 66 -4.75 -12.75 10.38
CA ALA A 66 -5.33 -11.53 10.94
C ALA A 66 -4.43 -10.33 10.58
N LEU A 67 -5.00 -9.24 10.08
CA LEU A 67 -4.23 -8.04 9.78
C LEU A 67 -4.09 -7.16 11.03
N ASN A 68 -2.84 -6.88 11.42
CA ASN A 68 -2.50 -5.81 12.35
C ASN A 68 -1.65 -4.78 11.58
N LEU A 69 -2.27 -3.65 11.22
CA LEU A 69 -1.66 -2.63 10.38
C LEU A 69 -1.21 -1.43 11.23
N SER A 70 0.09 -1.14 11.22
CA SER A 70 0.67 0.09 11.75
C SER A 70 0.98 1.02 10.58
N ASN A 71 0.17 2.07 10.43
CA ASN A 71 0.20 2.96 9.28
C ASN A 71 0.70 4.35 9.67
N HIS A 72 1.96 4.67 9.33
CA HIS A 72 2.61 5.93 9.66
C HIS A 72 2.95 6.67 8.37
N PHE A 73 2.23 7.76 8.09
CA PHE A 73 2.45 8.57 6.89
C PHE A 73 2.43 10.07 7.22
N GLY A 74 2.98 10.87 6.31
CA GLY A 74 3.09 12.32 6.46
C GLY A 74 3.76 12.72 7.78
N GLY A 75 3.11 13.60 8.54
CA GLY A 75 3.55 14.05 9.85
C GLY A 75 3.84 12.95 10.89
N HIS A 76 3.32 11.73 10.70
CA HIS A 76 3.56 10.56 11.54
C HIS A 76 4.71 9.66 11.05
N CYS A 77 5.30 9.93 9.89
CA CYS A 77 6.55 9.28 9.46
C CYS A 77 7.72 9.87 10.26
N ARG A 78 7.87 9.44 11.51
CA ARG A 78 8.85 9.97 12.49
C ARG A 78 9.61 8.85 13.17
N VAL A 79 10.85 9.15 13.56
CA VAL A 79 11.73 8.15 14.17
C VAL A 79 11.20 7.62 15.51
N ASN A 80 10.55 8.49 16.30
CA ASN A 80 9.96 8.08 17.58
C ASN A 80 8.79 7.11 17.37
N GLU A 81 7.99 7.32 16.32
CA GLU A 81 6.87 6.44 15.95
C GLU A 81 7.39 5.06 15.53
N LEU A 82 8.50 5.02 14.79
CA LEU A 82 9.19 3.76 14.46
C LEU A 82 9.68 3.04 15.72
N ASP A 83 10.44 3.74 16.56
CA ASP A 83 11.04 3.15 17.75
C ASP A 83 9.95 2.63 18.71
N GLU A 84 8.87 3.41 18.90
CA GLU A 84 7.71 3.00 19.68
C GLU A 84 7.03 1.77 19.08
N THR A 85 6.73 1.79 17.78
CA THR A 85 6.10 0.67 17.05
C THR A 85 6.92 -0.61 17.20
N ILE A 86 8.24 -0.55 16.99
CA ILE A 86 9.12 -1.71 17.16
C ILE A 86 9.15 -2.17 18.61
N SER A 87 9.17 -1.25 19.58
CA SER A 87 9.22 -1.58 21.01
C SER A 87 7.95 -2.28 21.51
N GLN A 88 6.79 -1.87 20.99
CA GLN A 88 5.47 -2.40 21.38
C GLN A 88 5.07 -3.65 20.60
N LEU A 89 5.77 -3.95 19.50
CA LEU A 89 5.48 -5.08 18.63
C LEU A 89 5.61 -6.42 19.38
N LYS A 90 4.48 -7.09 19.58
CA LYS A 90 4.37 -8.44 20.13
C LYS A 90 3.97 -9.39 19.01
N ALA A 91 4.94 -10.12 18.48
CA ALA A 91 4.72 -11.14 17.47
C ALA A 91 4.84 -12.55 18.08
N GLY A 92 3.93 -13.43 17.71
CA GLY A 92 3.98 -14.86 18.00
C GLY A 92 4.87 -15.63 17.03
N PRO A 93 5.26 -16.87 17.38
CA PRO A 93 6.20 -17.69 16.60
C PRO A 93 5.66 -18.19 15.26
N ASP A 94 4.37 -17.98 14.98
CA ASP A 94 3.69 -18.35 13.73
C ASP A 94 3.30 -17.12 12.89
N ASP A 95 3.54 -15.91 13.40
CA ASP A 95 3.17 -14.62 12.80
C ASP A 95 4.14 -14.20 11.69
N VAL A 96 3.70 -13.22 10.91
CA VAL A 96 4.48 -12.55 9.87
C VAL A 96 4.68 -11.10 10.27
N ILE A 97 5.91 -10.60 10.20
CA ILE A 97 6.20 -9.17 10.25
C ILE A 97 6.57 -8.72 8.85
N PHE A 98 5.91 -7.68 8.37
CA PHE A 98 6.19 -7.04 7.09
C PHE A 98 6.39 -5.55 7.32
N PHE A 99 7.64 -5.08 7.18
CA PHE A 99 7.99 -3.67 7.27
C PHE A 99 8.27 -3.11 5.87
N TYR A 100 7.67 -1.97 5.55
CA TYR A 100 7.92 -1.23 4.32
C TYR A 100 8.13 0.25 4.63
N PHE A 101 9.28 0.79 4.21
CA PHE A 101 9.57 2.22 4.24
C PHE A 101 9.66 2.79 2.81
N VAL A 102 9.09 3.98 2.60
CA VAL A 102 9.27 4.80 1.38
C VAL A 102 9.55 6.23 1.78
N GLY A 103 10.66 6.78 1.30
CA GLY A 103 11.02 8.17 1.59
C GLY A 103 12.47 8.44 1.30
N HIS A 104 13.00 9.49 1.94
CA HIS A 104 14.40 9.83 1.82
C HIS A 104 15.31 8.84 2.54
N GLY A 105 16.54 8.74 2.05
CA GLY A 105 17.59 7.97 2.69
C GLY A 105 18.96 8.38 2.22
N TRP A 106 19.96 7.86 2.90
CA TRP A 106 21.36 8.10 2.58
C TRP A 106 22.22 6.92 3.00
N ASN A 107 23.40 6.78 2.41
CA ASN A 107 24.40 5.87 2.94
C ASN A 107 25.17 6.55 4.07
N SER A 108 24.93 6.12 5.31
CA SER A 108 25.62 6.61 6.51
C SER A 108 27.03 6.04 6.70
N ARG A 109 27.50 5.20 5.77
CA ARG A 109 28.75 4.44 5.81
C ARG A 109 28.83 3.39 6.92
N LEU A 110 27.76 3.16 7.67
CA LEU A 110 27.69 2.11 8.70
C LEU A 110 27.73 0.70 8.09
N ASN A 111 27.02 0.51 6.98
CA ASN A 111 26.99 -0.71 6.20
C ASN A 111 26.52 -0.42 4.76
N ASP A 112 26.29 -1.48 3.98
CA ASP A 112 25.89 -1.35 2.58
C ASP A 112 24.40 -0.99 2.38
N TYR A 113 23.58 -0.97 3.43
CA TYR A 113 22.16 -0.61 3.39
C TYR A 113 21.93 0.86 3.74
N PRO A 114 20.85 1.48 3.22
CA PRO A 114 20.55 2.88 3.49
C PRO A 114 20.15 3.10 4.95
N SER A 115 20.50 4.28 5.46
CA SER A 115 19.83 4.90 6.59
C SER A 115 18.57 5.59 6.10
N LEU A 116 17.42 5.14 6.58
CA LEU A 116 16.10 5.66 6.26
C LEU A 116 15.86 6.91 7.10
N ILE A 117 15.45 8.01 6.47
CA ILE A 117 15.20 9.28 7.18
C ILE A 117 13.71 9.37 7.49
N PHE A 118 13.38 9.52 8.78
CA PHE A 118 12.00 9.63 9.24
C PHE A 118 11.67 11.10 9.52
N GLY A 119 11.15 11.77 8.50
CA GLY A 119 10.74 13.16 8.53
C GLY A 119 11.67 14.06 7.72
N ASN A 120 11.92 15.28 8.20
CA ASN A 120 12.58 16.30 7.39
C ASN A 120 13.98 15.87 6.94
N ALA A 121 14.11 15.55 5.65
CA ALA A 121 15.39 15.24 5.04
C ALA A 121 16.26 16.48 4.86
N ASN A 122 15.71 17.69 4.75
CA ASN A 122 16.45 18.94 4.53
C ASN A 122 16.94 19.57 5.85
N THR A 123 17.82 18.85 6.55
CA THR A 123 18.41 19.28 7.82
C THR A 123 19.90 18.94 7.89
N ASP A 124 20.58 19.45 8.92
CA ASP A 124 22.00 19.20 9.13
C ASP A 124 22.29 17.72 9.46
N ARG A 125 23.55 17.31 9.29
CA ARG A 125 23.96 15.92 9.49
C ARG A 125 23.64 15.37 10.88
N THR A 126 23.80 16.17 11.92
CA THR A 126 23.54 15.74 13.30
C THR A 126 22.06 15.41 13.47
N SER A 127 21.19 16.31 13.00
CA SER A 127 19.75 16.10 13.00
C SER A 127 19.34 14.87 12.20
N LEU A 128 19.95 14.61 11.04
CA LEU A 128 19.70 13.39 10.27
C LEU A 128 20.09 12.11 11.00
N GLU A 129 21.25 12.10 11.65
CA GLU A 129 21.70 10.92 12.41
C GLU A 129 20.70 10.60 13.54
N THR A 130 20.09 11.62 14.16
CA THR A 130 19.02 11.40 15.15
C THR A 130 17.70 10.94 14.54
N ALA A 131 17.33 11.47 13.37
CA ALA A 131 16.08 11.22 12.67
C ALA A 131 16.12 10.00 11.73
N SER A 132 17.24 9.26 11.68
CA SER A 132 17.39 8.11 10.78
C SER A 132 17.69 6.82 11.50
N ARG A 133 17.33 5.71 10.86
CA ARG A 133 17.66 4.35 11.31
C ARG A 133 18.15 3.55 10.11
N ASN A 134 19.20 2.77 10.29
CA ASN A 134 19.71 1.90 9.24
C ASN A 134 18.73 0.75 8.97
N LEU A 135 18.42 0.49 7.70
CA LEU A 135 17.45 -0.53 7.31
C LEU A 135 17.85 -1.94 7.78
N LEU A 136 19.13 -2.29 7.74
CA LEU A 136 19.61 -3.59 8.19
C LEU A 136 19.42 -3.74 9.71
N ASP A 137 19.61 -2.67 10.48
CA ASP A 137 19.42 -2.68 11.93
C ASP A 137 17.93 -2.80 12.28
N ILE A 138 17.04 -2.13 11.54
CA ILE A 138 15.58 -2.30 11.67
C ILE A 138 15.22 -3.77 11.43
N TYR A 139 15.70 -4.37 10.33
CA TYR A 139 15.46 -5.79 10.03
C TYR A 139 15.92 -6.70 11.18
N GLN A 140 17.10 -6.48 11.74
CA GLN A 140 17.62 -7.28 12.85
C GLN A 140 16.76 -7.15 14.12
N GLN A 141 16.30 -5.93 14.45
CA GLN A 141 15.39 -5.69 15.57
C GLN A 141 14.04 -6.41 15.37
N LEU A 142 13.49 -6.39 14.16
CA LEU A 142 12.27 -7.10 13.82
C LEU A 142 12.46 -8.63 13.86
N ARG A 143 13.60 -9.15 13.37
CA ARG A 143 13.94 -10.58 13.47
C ARG A 143 13.99 -11.06 14.92
N ALA A 144 14.47 -10.22 15.84
CA ALA A 144 14.54 -10.53 17.26
C ALA A 144 13.15 -10.68 17.92
N ARG A 145 12.06 -10.29 17.24
CA ARG A 145 10.67 -10.51 17.72
C ARG A 145 10.19 -11.94 17.52
N ASN A 146 11.03 -12.84 16.99
CA ASN A 146 10.75 -14.27 16.84
C ASN A 146 9.49 -14.61 16.01
N ALA A 147 9.03 -13.69 15.16
CA ALA A 147 8.04 -13.99 14.15
C ALA A 147 8.58 -15.09 13.22
N ARG A 148 7.66 -15.90 12.68
CA ARG A 148 8.01 -16.98 11.75
C ARG A 148 8.73 -16.44 10.53
N LEU A 149 8.16 -15.40 9.93
CA LEU A 149 8.64 -14.73 8.73
C LEU A 149 8.77 -13.23 9.01
N THR A 150 9.91 -12.65 8.66
CA THR A 150 10.16 -11.21 8.79
C THR A 150 10.64 -10.64 7.47
N ILE A 151 9.97 -9.61 6.98
CA ILE A 151 10.29 -8.94 5.72
C ILE A 151 10.54 -7.48 6.05
N ALA A 152 11.65 -6.92 5.56
CA ALA A 152 11.95 -5.50 5.67
C ALA A 152 12.34 -4.94 4.31
N ILE A 153 11.59 -3.95 3.82
CA ILE A 153 11.83 -3.31 2.53
C ILE A 153 12.03 -1.82 2.78
N GLY A 154 13.10 -1.26 2.24
CA GLY A 154 13.35 0.19 2.25
C GLY A 154 13.54 0.73 0.84
N GLU A 155 12.59 1.56 0.42
CA GLU A 155 12.68 2.32 -0.82
C GLU A 155 13.21 3.73 -0.51
N ALA A 156 14.53 3.86 -0.59
CA ALA A 156 15.24 5.09 -0.24
C ALA A 156 16.60 5.14 -0.94
N CYS A 157 17.10 6.36 -1.17
CA CYS A 157 18.44 6.56 -1.71
C CYS A 157 19.50 5.91 -0.80
N ASN A 158 20.49 5.27 -1.40
CA ASN A 158 21.61 4.66 -0.70
C ASN A 158 22.92 5.29 -1.16
N LYS A 159 22.88 6.60 -1.34
CA LYS A 159 24.00 7.42 -1.79
C LYS A 159 24.43 8.37 -0.69
N GLU A 160 25.69 8.78 -0.74
CA GLU A 160 26.17 9.84 0.14
C GLU A 160 25.63 11.19 -0.33
N ARG A 161 25.44 12.11 0.61
CA ARG A 161 24.62 13.31 0.41
C ARG A 161 25.28 14.43 -0.42
N SER A 162 26.50 14.26 -0.90
CA SER A 162 27.23 15.28 -1.67
C SER A 162 26.71 15.48 -3.09
N ASP A 163 25.74 14.68 -3.53
CA ASP A 163 25.39 14.52 -4.92
C ASP A 163 23.92 14.90 -5.14
N GLU A 164 23.64 15.82 -6.06
CA GLU A 164 22.28 16.24 -6.43
C GLU A 164 21.54 15.08 -7.15
N PRO A 165 20.27 14.80 -6.81
CA PRO A 165 19.47 13.81 -7.53
C PRO A 165 19.10 14.31 -8.93
N PRO A 166 19.05 13.43 -9.94
CA PRO A 166 18.60 13.79 -11.28
C PRO A 166 17.10 14.12 -11.30
N LEU A 167 16.70 15.02 -12.20
CA LEU A 167 15.31 15.42 -12.41
C LEU A 167 14.55 14.36 -13.23
N THR A 168 13.40 13.96 -12.68
CA THR A 168 12.20 13.31 -13.27
C THR A 168 12.31 12.49 -14.57
N SER A 169 11.72 11.30 -14.52
CA SER A 169 11.70 10.32 -15.62
C SER A 169 10.62 10.59 -16.68
N GLY A 170 10.92 10.28 -17.94
CA GLY A 170 9.98 10.33 -19.09
C GLY A 170 9.23 9.01 -19.34
N ARG A 171 9.06 8.16 -18.31
CA ARG A 171 8.51 6.80 -18.42
C ARG A 171 7.13 6.78 -19.08
N ALA A 172 6.80 5.74 -19.85
CA ALA A 172 5.44 5.49 -20.37
C ALA A 172 4.47 5.07 -19.25
N VAL A 173 3.15 5.26 -19.41
CA VAL A 173 2.17 4.82 -18.41
C VAL A 173 2.07 3.30 -18.44
N GLU A 174 2.35 2.64 -17.31
CA GLU A 174 2.03 1.22 -17.16
C GLU A 174 0.56 1.08 -16.78
N ILE A 175 -0.27 0.63 -17.73
CA ILE A 175 -1.68 0.33 -17.48
C ILE A 175 -1.76 -0.96 -16.66
N MET A 176 -2.15 -0.82 -15.40
CA MET A 176 -2.29 -1.95 -14.48
C MET A 176 -3.53 -2.76 -14.84
N LYS A 177 -3.35 -4.05 -15.12
CA LYS A 177 -4.48 -4.98 -15.34
C LYS A 177 -5.11 -5.40 -14.01
N ASN A 178 -6.44 -5.46 -13.96
CA ASN A 178 -7.16 -6.10 -12.87
C ASN A 178 -6.72 -7.57 -12.75
N THR A 179 -6.37 -7.99 -11.54
CA THR A 179 -5.79 -9.32 -11.28
C THR A 179 -6.62 -10.06 -10.25
N THR A 180 -7.13 -11.24 -10.63
CA THR A 180 -7.71 -12.19 -9.68
C THR A 180 -6.57 -12.97 -9.01
N TYR A 181 -6.50 -12.88 -7.69
CA TYR A 181 -5.47 -13.54 -6.88
C TYR A 181 -5.81 -14.99 -6.54
N ASN A 182 -4.79 -15.85 -6.52
CA ASN A 182 -4.87 -17.22 -6.07
C ASN A 182 -4.48 -17.34 -4.57
N PRO A 183 -5.41 -17.73 -3.68
CA PRO A 183 -5.15 -17.84 -2.25
C PRO A 183 -3.98 -18.76 -1.90
N GLN A 184 -3.84 -19.90 -2.59
CA GLN A 184 -2.82 -20.91 -2.31
C GLN A 184 -1.40 -20.38 -2.56
N ARG A 185 -1.24 -19.45 -3.51
CA ARG A 185 0.05 -18.80 -3.78
C ARG A 185 0.47 -17.85 -2.66
N PHE A 186 -0.48 -17.08 -2.10
CA PHE A 186 -0.24 -16.27 -0.91
C PHE A 186 0.06 -17.15 0.31
N GLN A 187 -0.73 -18.20 0.56
CA GLN A 187 -0.47 -19.14 1.64
C GLN A 187 0.94 -19.75 1.53
N ARG A 188 1.36 -20.11 0.31
CA ARG A 188 2.72 -20.63 0.07
C ARG A 188 3.80 -19.63 0.50
N LEU A 189 3.74 -18.38 0.06
CA LEU A 189 4.76 -17.38 0.40
C LEU A 189 4.75 -16.99 1.88
N PHE A 190 3.56 -16.80 2.45
CA PHE A 190 3.42 -16.20 3.77
C PHE A 190 3.31 -17.20 4.90
N ARG A 191 3.01 -18.49 4.65
CA ARG A 191 2.89 -19.53 5.69
C ARG A 191 3.98 -20.60 5.63
N ASN A 192 4.54 -20.88 4.45
CA ASN A 192 5.46 -22.00 4.26
C ASN A 192 6.93 -21.57 4.23
N TYR A 193 7.25 -20.42 4.82
CA TYR A 193 8.60 -19.93 4.97
C TYR A 193 8.87 -19.55 6.42
N ARG A 194 10.13 -19.73 6.84
CA ARG A 194 10.71 -19.21 8.07
C ARG A 194 11.87 -18.26 7.74
N GLY A 195 12.29 -17.49 8.74
CA GLY A 195 13.43 -16.58 8.59
C GLY A 195 12.98 -15.23 8.09
N GLY A 196 13.65 -14.69 7.07
CA GLY A 196 13.30 -13.39 6.55
C GLY A 196 14.23 -12.90 5.45
N PHE A 197 13.96 -11.69 4.97
CA PHE A 197 14.89 -10.96 4.13
C PHE A 197 14.79 -9.46 4.37
N VAL A 198 15.87 -8.77 4.03
CA VAL A 198 15.90 -7.31 3.91
C VAL A 198 16.26 -6.92 2.48
N MET A 199 15.50 -6.00 1.91
CA MET A 199 15.67 -5.50 0.55
C MET A 199 15.73 -3.97 0.56
N SER A 200 16.73 -3.39 -0.11
CA SER A 200 16.72 -1.96 -0.43
C SER A 200 16.58 -1.74 -1.93
N SER A 201 15.90 -0.66 -2.31
CA SER A 201 15.65 -0.29 -3.71
C SER A 201 16.90 0.05 -4.51
N SER A 202 17.98 0.38 -3.82
CA SER A 202 19.26 0.74 -4.41
C SER A 202 20.42 0.17 -3.57
N LYS A 203 21.49 -0.26 -4.25
CA LYS A 203 22.77 -0.62 -3.62
C LYS A 203 23.55 0.64 -3.25
N ARG A 204 24.58 0.47 -2.42
CA ARG A 204 25.44 1.56 -1.99
C ARG A 204 25.97 2.38 -3.18
N GLY A 205 25.90 3.70 -3.05
CA GLY A 205 26.32 4.67 -4.05
C GLY A 205 25.24 5.05 -5.08
N GLN A 206 24.02 4.52 -4.98
CA GLN A 206 22.96 4.76 -5.95
C GLN A 206 21.76 5.50 -5.34
N PHE A 207 21.07 6.26 -6.20
CA PHE A 207 19.77 6.84 -5.88
C PHE A 207 18.67 5.78 -5.96
N SER A 208 17.56 6.05 -5.28
CA SER A 208 16.28 5.37 -5.47
C SER A 208 15.36 6.34 -6.17
N HIS A 209 14.88 5.98 -7.34
CA HIS A 209 14.14 6.89 -8.19
C HIS A 209 12.64 6.65 -8.09
N SER A 210 11.92 7.75 -8.31
CA SER A 210 10.47 7.77 -8.41
C SER A 210 10.06 8.75 -9.50
N ASP A 211 8.85 8.55 -10.00
CA ASP A 211 8.16 9.50 -10.87
C ASP A 211 6.72 9.67 -10.36
N PRO A 212 5.90 10.55 -10.96
CA PRO A 212 4.50 10.72 -10.55
C PRO A 212 3.66 9.44 -10.58
N LYS A 213 4.15 8.35 -11.18
CA LYS A 213 3.48 7.05 -11.20
C LYS A 213 3.92 6.13 -10.07
N GLY A 214 4.85 6.54 -9.21
CA GLY A 214 5.32 5.81 -8.03
C GLY A 214 6.84 5.60 -8.04
N GLY A 215 7.34 5.01 -6.95
CA GLY A 215 8.72 4.53 -6.86
C GLY A 215 8.99 3.40 -7.86
N TRP A 216 10.17 3.38 -8.48
CA TRP A 216 10.47 2.36 -9.48
C TRP A 216 10.50 0.94 -8.88
N MET A 217 10.95 0.81 -7.63
CA MET A 217 10.92 -0.49 -6.96
C MET A 217 9.50 -0.83 -6.49
N SER A 218 8.73 0.12 -5.94
CA SER A 218 7.35 -0.18 -5.54
C SER A 218 6.47 -0.59 -6.70
N VAL A 219 6.59 0.05 -7.87
CA VAL A 219 5.87 -0.36 -9.08
C VAL A 219 6.32 -1.74 -9.55
N SER A 220 7.64 -2.00 -9.57
CA SER A 220 8.19 -3.32 -9.90
C SER A 220 7.67 -4.41 -8.95
N TRP A 221 7.60 -4.10 -7.66
CA TRP A 221 7.07 -4.99 -6.63
C TRP A 221 5.59 -5.28 -6.86
N GLN A 222 4.78 -4.24 -7.08
CA GLN A 222 3.36 -4.38 -7.36
C GLN A 222 3.10 -5.27 -8.57
N ASN A 223 3.82 -5.02 -9.67
CA ASN A 223 3.73 -5.80 -10.89
C ASN A 223 4.14 -7.26 -10.67
N ALA A 224 5.27 -7.50 -10.00
CA ALA A 224 5.75 -8.83 -9.70
C ALA A 224 4.80 -9.61 -8.78
N VAL A 225 4.24 -8.99 -7.75
CA VAL A 225 3.22 -9.61 -6.88
C VAL A 225 1.98 -9.97 -7.70
N ARG A 226 1.45 -9.03 -8.50
CA ARG A 226 0.27 -9.29 -9.33
C ARG A 226 0.52 -10.42 -10.32
N GLN A 227 1.64 -10.38 -11.03
CA GLN A 227 2.01 -11.44 -11.96
C GLN A 227 2.15 -12.77 -11.23
N GLN A 228 2.94 -12.85 -10.16
CA GLN A 228 3.24 -14.12 -9.49
C GLN A 228 2.09 -14.69 -8.66
N MET A 229 1.12 -13.86 -8.24
CA MET A 229 -0.02 -14.30 -7.42
C MET A 229 -1.31 -14.52 -8.21
N ALA A 230 -1.33 -14.26 -9.53
CA ALA A 230 -2.51 -14.43 -10.36
C ALA A 230 -2.99 -15.89 -10.46
N ASP A 231 -4.29 -16.09 -10.61
CA ASP A 231 -4.93 -17.42 -10.69
C ASP A 231 -4.52 -18.24 -11.91
N GLY A 232 -4.22 -17.57 -13.02
CA GLY A 232 -3.72 -18.23 -14.23
C GLY A 232 -2.22 -18.59 -14.21
N GLN A 233 -1.48 -18.27 -13.14
CA GLN A 233 -0.05 -18.57 -13.12
C GLN A 233 0.25 -20.05 -12.94
N THR A 234 1.28 -20.51 -13.64
CA THR A 234 1.79 -21.87 -13.55
C THR A 234 3.03 -21.94 -12.63
N GLY A 235 3.28 -23.14 -12.10
CA GLY A 235 4.41 -23.41 -11.19
C GLY A 235 4.24 -22.85 -9.76
N PRO A 236 5.11 -23.26 -8.83
CA PRO A 236 5.03 -22.83 -7.43
C PRO A 236 5.40 -21.36 -7.28
N ALA A 237 4.67 -20.66 -6.40
CA ALA A 237 5.09 -19.35 -5.91
C ALA A 237 6.26 -19.49 -4.94
N THR A 238 7.38 -18.81 -5.21
CA THR A 238 8.55 -18.78 -4.32
C THR A 238 9.03 -17.35 -4.12
N TRP A 239 9.59 -17.06 -2.95
CA TRP A 239 10.19 -15.75 -2.67
C TRP A 239 11.35 -15.47 -3.62
N ASP A 240 12.18 -16.46 -3.92
CA ASP A 240 13.30 -16.30 -4.87
C ASP A 240 12.84 -15.81 -6.24
N LYS A 241 11.71 -16.35 -6.76
CA LYS A 241 11.17 -15.92 -8.04
C LYS A 241 10.61 -14.51 -7.96
N LEU A 242 9.79 -14.22 -6.94
CA LEU A 242 9.22 -12.89 -6.74
C LEU A 242 10.30 -11.81 -6.60
N LEU A 243 11.32 -12.06 -5.77
CA LEU A 243 12.42 -11.13 -5.54
C LEU A 243 13.27 -10.92 -6.79
N LYS A 244 13.54 -11.98 -7.57
CA LYS A 244 14.23 -11.85 -8.87
C LYS A 244 13.42 -11.01 -9.85
N ASP A 245 12.11 -11.21 -9.92
CA ASP A 245 11.25 -10.43 -10.82
C ASP A 245 11.23 -8.95 -10.42
N VAL A 246 11.17 -8.64 -9.12
CA VAL A 246 11.24 -7.25 -8.64
C VAL A 246 12.57 -6.61 -9.06
N VAL A 247 13.70 -7.27 -8.81
CA VAL A 247 15.03 -6.80 -9.18
C VAL A 247 15.11 -6.55 -10.69
N GLN A 248 14.73 -7.54 -11.50
CA GLN A 248 14.80 -7.44 -12.97
C GLN A 248 13.93 -6.30 -13.51
N GLN A 249 12.73 -6.12 -12.99
CA GLN A 249 11.83 -5.05 -13.40
C GLN A 249 12.40 -3.68 -13.00
N THR A 250 12.91 -3.53 -11.77
CA THR A 250 13.50 -2.25 -11.33
C THR A 250 14.74 -1.90 -12.15
N GLU A 251 15.63 -2.85 -12.40
CA GLU A 251 16.82 -2.63 -13.24
C GLU A 251 16.46 -2.34 -14.70
N SER A 252 15.38 -2.94 -15.21
CA SER A 252 14.88 -2.66 -16.56
C SER A 252 14.33 -1.24 -16.64
N LEU A 253 13.55 -0.81 -15.65
CA LEU A 253 13.04 0.56 -15.56
C LEU A 253 14.17 1.57 -15.46
N ALA A 254 15.16 1.30 -14.61
CA ALA A 254 16.29 2.18 -14.42
C ALA A 254 17.11 2.35 -15.71
N ARG A 255 17.47 1.24 -16.36
CA ARG A 255 18.17 1.25 -17.66
C ARG A 255 17.40 1.99 -18.74
N ALA A 256 16.07 1.83 -18.80
CA ALA A 256 15.24 2.51 -19.79
C ALA A 256 15.23 4.04 -19.61
N ASN A 257 15.52 4.53 -18.40
CA ASN A 257 15.57 5.96 -18.08
C ASN A 257 17.00 6.51 -18.00
N GLY A 258 18.03 5.69 -18.28
CA GLY A 258 19.43 6.12 -18.27
C GLY A 258 20.04 6.26 -16.87
N ASP A 259 19.31 5.84 -15.83
CA ASP A 259 19.76 5.95 -14.44
C ASP A 259 20.12 4.59 -13.83
N PRO A 260 21.17 4.51 -13.00
CA PRO A 260 21.48 3.27 -12.30
C PRO A 260 20.64 3.13 -11.03
N GLN A 261 19.86 2.05 -10.94
CA GLN A 261 19.22 1.60 -9.70
C GLN A 261 19.16 0.07 -9.68
N ASN A 262 19.94 -0.52 -8.77
CA ASN A 262 20.04 -1.96 -8.56
C ASN A 262 19.60 -2.29 -7.15
N PRO A 263 18.42 -2.90 -6.95
CA PRO A 263 18.03 -3.37 -5.64
C PRO A 263 19.01 -4.42 -5.10
N GLN A 264 19.21 -4.43 -3.79
CA GLN A 264 20.06 -5.42 -3.10
C GLN A 264 19.28 -6.12 -2.00
N ILE A 265 19.59 -7.40 -1.78
CA ILE A 265 18.83 -8.28 -0.89
C ILE A 265 19.79 -9.08 -0.03
N LYS A 266 19.50 -9.17 1.27
CA LYS A 266 20.05 -10.19 2.17
C LYS A 266 18.93 -11.16 2.51
N ASN A 267 19.16 -12.43 2.21
CA ASN A 267 18.15 -13.47 2.27
C ASN A 267 18.51 -14.52 3.33
N ASP A 268 17.67 -14.63 4.36
CA ASP A 268 17.73 -15.63 5.42
C ASP A 268 16.49 -16.56 5.36
N LEU A 269 15.80 -16.61 4.22
CA LEU A 269 14.58 -17.41 4.03
C LEU A 269 14.88 -18.90 4.02
N ILE A 270 14.01 -19.64 4.68
CA ILE A 270 14.03 -21.10 4.71
C ILE A 270 12.67 -21.58 4.23
N ASP A 271 12.64 -22.27 3.09
CA ASP A 271 11.45 -22.97 2.63
C ASP A 271 11.12 -24.08 3.63
N CYS A 272 9.91 -24.02 4.17
CA CYS A 272 9.44 -24.95 5.17
C CYS A 272 7.96 -25.29 4.93
N PRO A 273 7.70 -26.25 4.04
CA PRO A 273 6.33 -26.70 3.75
C PRO A 273 5.60 -27.23 4.98
N THR A 274 6.35 -27.80 5.94
CA THR A 274 5.85 -28.39 7.19
C THR A 274 5.69 -27.37 8.33
N CYS A 275 6.02 -26.10 8.11
CA CYS A 275 5.83 -25.04 9.10
C CYS A 275 4.37 -24.68 9.35
N GLN A 276 3.47 -25.26 8.57
CA GLN A 276 2.04 -25.23 8.85
C GLN A 276 1.75 -26.04 10.12
N LYS A 277 1.53 -25.37 11.25
CA LYS A 277 0.51 -25.90 12.17
C LYS A 277 -0.82 -25.76 11.43
N ALA A 278 -1.56 -26.86 11.33
CA ALA A 278 -2.84 -26.91 10.64
C ALA A 278 -3.64 -25.64 10.98
N PRO A 279 -4.12 -24.88 9.98
CA PRO A 279 -5.04 -23.81 10.28
C PRO A 279 -6.20 -24.41 11.09
N PRO A 280 -6.74 -23.75 12.12
CA PRO A 280 -8.16 -23.93 12.35
C PRO A 280 -8.81 -23.68 10.98
N THR A 281 -9.61 -24.64 10.52
CA THR A 281 -10.48 -24.48 9.35
C THR A 281 -10.94 -23.03 9.35
N PRO A 282 -10.76 -22.26 8.25
CA PRO A 282 -11.30 -20.92 8.21
C PRO A 282 -12.80 -21.09 8.45
N THR A 283 -13.24 -20.85 9.68
CA THR A 283 -14.54 -20.28 9.91
C THR A 283 -14.41 -18.99 9.12
N GLY A 284 -14.90 -19.02 7.88
CA GLY A 284 -15.13 -17.79 7.15
C GLY A 284 -15.82 -16.82 8.11
N PRO A 285 -15.66 -15.50 7.91
CA PRO A 285 -16.49 -14.55 8.64
C PRO A 285 -17.91 -15.12 8.65
N PRO A 286 -18.57 -15.20 9.83
CA PRO A 286 -19.81 -15.95 9.98
C PRO A 286 -20.66 -15.63 8.77
N VAL A 287 -20.90 -16.64 7.92
CA VAL A 287 -21.74 -16.46 6.75
C VAL A 287 -23.01 -15.89 7.34
N ALA A 288 -23.25 -14.61 7.06
CA ALA A 288 -24.40 -13.93 7.61
C ALA A 288 -25.58 -14.85 7.33
N PRO A 289 -26.42 -15.16 8.33
CA PRO A 289 -27.56 -16.03 8.12
C PRO A 289 -28.24 -15.57 6.83
N PRO A 290 -28.69 -16.48 5.95
CA PRO A 290 -29.14 -16.14 4.61
C PRO A 290 -30.27 -15.08 4.55
N ASN A 291 -30.81 -14.69 5.71
CA ASN A 291 -31.86 -13.69 5.94
C ASN A 291 -31.47 -12.59 6.94
N GLY A 292 -30.17 -12.32 7.16
CA GLY A 292 -29.73 -11.18 7.98
C GLY A 292 -30.01 -9.83 7.29
N PRO A 293 -30.15 -8.73 8.04
CA PRO A 293 -30.31 -7.41 7.43
C PRO A 293 -29.09 -7.06 6.58
N CYS A 294 -29.33 -6.51 5.38
CA CYS A 294 -28.27 -6.10 4.47
C CYS A 294 -27.46 -4.94 5.08
N PRO A 295 -26.11 -5.02 5.08
CA PRO A 295 -25.28 -3.92 5.52
C PRO A 295 -25.51 -2.67 4.65
N PRO A 296 -25.48 -1.46 5.22
CA PRO A 296 -25.68 -0.23 4.46
C PRO A 296 -24.55 -0.02 3.44
N VAL A 297 -24.83 0.68 2.34
CA VAL A 297 -23.86 1.00 1.26
C VAL A 297 -22.52 1.51 1.80
N ASN A 298 -22.54 2.35 2.83
CA ASN A 298 -21.34 2.93 3.44
C ASN A 298 -20.37 1.87 4.01
N SER A 299 -20.86 0.68 4.37
CA SER A 299 -19.98 -0.41 4.84
C SER A 299 -19.12 -1.04 3.74
N TYR A 300 -19.39 -0.72 2.48
CA TYR A 300 -18.65 -1.20 1.30
C TYR A 300 -17.81 -0.11 0.65
N VAL A 301 -17.83 1.11 1.20
CA VAL A 301 -17.06 2.24 0.70
C VAL A 301 -15.57 1.96 0.88
N ASN A 302 -14.83 2.21 -0.18
CA ASN A 302 -13.39 2.20 -0.17
C ASN A 302 -12.87 3.57 0.25
N GLU A 303 -12.41 3.68 1.50
CA GLU A 303 -11.84 4.93 2.04
C GLU A 303 -10.65 5.46 1.23
N THR A 304 -9.97 4.60 0.48
CA THR A 304 -8.92 5.00 -0.46
C THR A 304 -9.46 5.80 -1.63
N ALA A 305 -10.61 5.38 -2.16
CA ALA A 305 -11.27 6.12 -3.22
C ALA A 305 -11.66 7.50 -2.71
N LEU A 306 -12.19 7.56 -1.48
CA LEU A 306 -12.52 8.85 -0.86
C LEU A 306 -11.26 9.69 -0.58
N ALA A 307 -10.17 9.09 -0.10
CA ALA A 307 -8.92 9.80 0.13
C ALA A 307 -8.34 10.40 -1.16
N GLY A 308 -8.35 9.65 -2.27
CA GLY A 308 -7.94 10.17 -3.58
C GLY A 308 -8.80 11.35 -4.03
N ILE A 309 -10.13 11.29 -3.80
CA ILE A 309 -11.02 12.43 -4.06
C ILE A 309 -10.65 13.63 -3.15
N ARG A 310 -10.38 13.41 -1.85
CA ARG A 310 -10.00 14.47 -0.90
C ARG A 310 -8.67 15.15 -1.29
N GLU A 311 -7.75 14.41 -1.88
CA GLU A 311 -6.44 14.90 -2.34
C GLU A 311 -6.54 15.71 -3.64
N ASP A 312 -7.35 15.24 -4.58
CA ASP A 312 -7.50 15.91 -5.88
C ASP A 312 -8.37 17.18 -5.78
N LEU A 313 -9.27 17.25 -4.79
CA LEU A 313 -10.23 18.35 -4.66
C LEU A 313 -9.57 19.74 -4.54
N PRO A 314 -8.57 19.96 -3.65
CA PRO A 314 -7.90 21.25 -3.52
C PRO A 314 -7.20 21.66 -4.82
N LEU A 315 -6.57 20.71 -5.51
CA LEU A 315 -5.90 20.97 -6.78
C LEU A 315 -6.93 21.39 -7.84
N LEU A 316 -8.04 20.66 -7.99
CA LEU A 316 -9.12 21.02 -8.90
C LEU A 316 -9.75 22.39 -8.58
N GLN A 317 -9.85 22.74 -7.30
CA GLN A 317 -10.34 24.05 -6.85
C GLN A 317 -9.37 25.18 -7.16
N GLU A 318 -8.09 25.02 -6.82
CA GLU A 318 -7.04 25.98 -7.18
C GLU A 318 -7.01 26.18 -8.70
N MET A 319 -7.15 25.09 -9.44
CA MET A 319 -7.21 25.07 -10.88
C MET A 319 -8.42 25.83 -11.42
N TYR A 320 -9.60 25.69 -10.82
CA TYR A 320 -10.78 26.46 -11.20
C TYR A 320 -10.62 27.95 -10.90
N GLU A 321 -10.06 28.30 -9.74
CA GLU A 321 -9.94 29.68 -9.26
C GLU A 321 -8.92 30.49 -10.05
N ASN A 322 -7.82 29.87 -10.48
CA ASN A 322 -6.69 30.58 -11.05
C ASN A 322 -6.63 30.57 -12.59
N ILE A 323 -7.43 29.76 -13.28
CA ILE A 323 -7.35 29.65 -14.74
C ILE A 323 -7.87 30.90 -15.46
N ASP A 324 -7.06 31.47 -16.34
CA ASP A 324 -7.43 32.57 -17.23
C ASP A 324 -6.75 32.51 -18.62
N SER A 325 -7.06 33.48 -19.48
CA SER A 325 -6.52 33.55 -20.83
C SER A 325 -5.02 33.88 -20.88
N LYS A 326 -4.45 34.43 -19.80
CA LYS A 326 -3.04 34.82 -19.71
C LYS A 326 -2.15 33.66 -19.26
N ASN A 327 -2.67 32.75 -18.44
CA ASN A 327 -1.93 31.59 -17.94
C ASN A 327 -2.37 30.25 -18.57
N ALA A 328 -3.32 30.28 -19.51
CA ALA A 328 -3.88 29.13 -20.22
C ALA A 328 -2.85 28.07 -20.67
N ASN A 329 -1.66 28.47 -21.16
CA ASN A 329 -0.63 27.53 -21.62
C ASN A 329 0.03 26.76 -20.47
N ALA A 330 0.42 27.45 -19.41
CA ALA A 330 1.01 26.82 -18.22
C ALA A 330 -0.03 25.91 -17.53
N TYR A 331 -1.27 26.40 -17.50
CA TYR A 331 -2.40 25.63 -16.99
C TYR A 331 -2.69 24.38 -17.81
N ALA A 332 -2.65 24.46 -19.14
CA ALA A 332 -2.84 23.30 -20.01
C ALA A 332 -1.82 22.20 -19.74
N ALA A 333 -0.56 22.58 -19.51
CA ALA A 333 0.49 21.64 -19.14
C ALA A 333 0.23 21.00 -17.75
N GLN A 334 -0.14 21.80 -16.74
CA GLN A 334 -0.49 21.29 -15.41
C GLN A 334 -1.72 20.40 -15.41
N PHE A 335 -2.78 20.78 -16.15
CA PHE A 335 -4.00 19.98 -16.29
C PHE A 335 -3.70 18.67 -17.02
N LEU A 336 -2.94 18.69 -18.12
CA LEU A 336 -2.53 17.46 -18.81
C LEU A 336 -1.77 16.54 -17.87
N HIS A 337 -0.84 17.08 -17.10
CA HIS A 337 -0.05 16.31 -16.15
C HIS A 337 -0.92 15.66 -15.07
N PHE A 338 -1.79 16.45 -14.44
CA PHE A 338 -2.76 15.96 -13.47
C PHE A 338 -3.69 14.90 -14.07
N TYR A 339 -4.24 15.17 -15.25
CA TYR A 339 -5.14 14.28 -15.98
C TYR A 339 -4.47 12.95 -16.32
N GLU A 340 -3.26 12.96 -16.88
CA GLU A 340 -2.52 11.74 -17.21
C GLU A 340 -2.28 10.85 -15.99
N ASN A 341 -2.09 11.46 -14.82
CA ASN A 341 -1.86 10.73 -13.57
C ASN A 341 -3.16 10.17 -12.97
N GLN A 342 -4.26 10.93 -13.04
CA GLN A 342 -5.52 10.59 -12.37
C GLN A 342 -6.59 9.93 -13.25
N LYS A 343 -6.47 9.98 -14.59
CA LYS A 343 -7.45 9.37 -15.49
C LYS A 343 -7.74 7.90 -15.16
N PRO A 344 -6.75 7.02 -14.90
CA PRO A 344 -7.04 5.64 -14.54
C PRO A 344 -7.81 5.50 -13.21
N PHE A 345 -7.60 6.43 -12.28
CA PHE A 345 -8.36 6.46 -11.03
C PHE A 345 -9.82 6.83 -11.29
N TYR A 346 -10.07 7.90 -12.05
CA TYR A 346 -11.42 8.38 -12.36
C TYR A 346 -12.22 7.44 -13.29
N ASP A 347 -11.57 6.86 -14.30
CA ASP A 347 -12.17 5.87 -15.21
C ASP A 347 -12.69 4.63 -14.48
N ASN A 348 -12.11 4.32 -13.32
CA ASN A 348 -12.48 3.18 -12.48
C ASN A 348 -13.15 3.60 -11.18
N LEU A 349 -13.49 4.88 -10.99
CA LEU A 349 -13.90 5.40 -9.69
C LEU A 349 -15.14 4.68 -9.14
N GLY A 350 -16.10 4.36 -9.99
CA GLY A 350 -17.30 3.60 -9.60
C GLY A 350 -16.98 2.21 -9.05
N ASP A 351 -16.04 1.51 -9.68
CA ASP A 351 -15.58 0.18 -9.26
C ASP A 351 -14.72 0.24 -8.00
N VAL A 352 -13.86 1.27 -7.91
CA VAL A 352 -12.93 1.46 -6.81
C VAL A 352 -13.65 1.91 -5.54
N ILE A 353 -14.71 2.74 -5.65
CA ILE A 353 -15.53 3.17 -4.50
C ILE A 353 -16.17 1.97 -3.79
N PHE A 354 -16.54 0.90 -4.52
CA PHE A 354 -17.22 -0.27 -3.94
C PHE A 354 -16.47 -1.59 -4.16
N TYR A 355 -15.19 -1.63 -3.75
CA TYR A 355 -14.25 -2.75 -3.92
C TYR A 355 -14.72 -4.13 -3.39
N LYS A 356 -15.82 -4.21 -2.62
CA LYS A 356 -16.38 -5.47 -2.08
C LYS A 356 -17.79 -5.81 -2.55
N ALA A 357 -18.34 -5.13 -3.57
CA ALA A 357 -19.69 -5.41 -4.05
C ALA A 357 -19.87 -6.87 -4.54
N SER A 358 -18.81 -7.50 -5.05
CA SER A 358 -18.83 -8.92 -5.45
C SER A 358 -19.02 -9.91 -4.28
N GLN A 359 -18.78 -9.47 -3.04
CA GLN A 359 -18.92 -10.27 -1.82
C GLN A 359 -20.30 -10.10 -1.15
N LEU A 360 -21.17 -9.25 -1.71
CA LEU A 360 -22.54 -9.08 -1.23
C LEU A 360 -23.32 -10.39 -1.34
N PRO A 361 -24.07 -10.79 -0.28
CA PRO A 361 -25.08 -11.83 -0.40
C PRO A 361 -26.02 -11.52 -1.56
N GLU A 362 -26.41 -12.55 -2.32
CA GLU A 362 -27.20 -12.38 -3.54
C GLU A 362 -28.52 -11.62 -3.29
N HIS A 363 -29.15 -11.86 -2.13
CA HIS A 363 -30.38 -11.17 -1.73
C HIS A 363 -30.19 -9.66 -1.46
N CYS A 364 -28.97 -9.20 -1.17
CA CYS A 364 -28.67 -7.79 -0.91
C CYS A 364 -28.33 -6.99 -2.18
N ARG A 365 -28.05 -7.66 -3.30
CA ARG A 365 -27.62 -6.98 -4.53
C ARG A 365 -28.62 -5.96 -5.07
N PRO A 366 -29.94 -6.24 -5.14
CA PRO A 366 -30.89 -5.28 -5.71
C PRO A 366 -31.02 -3.99 -4.88
N GLU A 367 -30.92 -4.09 -3.55
CA GLU A 367 -30.97 -2.93 -2.66
C GLU A 367 -29.67 -2.13 -2.70
N PHE A 368 -28.53 -2.84 -2.74
CA PHE A 368 -27.22 -2.22 -2.90
C PHE A 368 -27.15 -1.45 -4.23
N GLU A 369 -27.48 -2.08 -5.36
CA GLU A 369 -27.51 -1.45 -6.69
C GLU A 369 -28.38 -0.20 -6.71
N ARG A 370 -29.57 -0.25 -6.09
CA ARG A 370 -30.45 0.91 -5.98
C ARG A 370 -29.83 2.04 -5.15
N SER A 371 -29.15 1.69 -4.06
CA SER A 371 -28.56 2.63 -3.11
C SER A 371 -27.22 3.20 -3.60
N SER A 372 -26.52 2.50 -4.50
CA SER A 372 -25.26 2.91 -5.12
C SER A 372 -25.43 3.54 -6.50
N LYS A 373 -26.61 3.47 -7.12
CA LYS A 373 -26.88 3.99 -8.47
C LYS A 373 -26.43 5.44 -8.67
N TRP A 374 -26.67 6.29 -7.68
CA TRP A 374 -26.26 7.70 -7.75
C TRP A 374 -24.74 7.88 -7.80
N VAL A 375 -23.97 6.95 -7.22
CA VAL A 375 -22.50 6.96 -7.31
C VAL A 375 -22.08 6.64 -8.72
N GLN A 376 -22.65 5.59 -9.34
CA GLN A 376 -22.37 5.23 -10.73
C GLN A 376 -22.66 6.41 -11.67
N GLU A 377 -23.84 7.01 -11.55
CA GLU A 377 -24.24 8.20 -12.32
C GLU A 377 -23.27 9.38 -12.08
N SER A 378 -22.84 9.59 -10.83
CA SER A 378 -21.87 10.66 -10.50
C SER A 378 -20.49 10.37 -11.09
N THR A 379 -20.02 9.13 -11.05
CA THR A 379 -18.71 8.73 -11.58
C THR A 379 -18.65 8.74 -13.11
N GLU A 380 -19.75 8.39 -13.77
CA GLU A 380 -19.90 8.55 -15.22
C GLU A 380 -19.86 10.04 -15.61
N GLU A 381 -20.61 10.89 -14.90
CA GLU A 381 -20.59 12.34 -15.14
C GLU A 381 -19.19 12.95 -14.92
N ILE A 382 -18.48 12.52 -13.86
CA ILE A 382 -17.10 12.95 -13.59
C ILE A 382 -16.19 12.57 -14.76
N THR A 383 -16.30 11.33 -15.26
CA THR A 383 -15.50 10.82 -16.38
C THR A 383 -15.76 11.61 -17.67
N ASP A 384 -17.04 11.83 -18.00
CA ASP A 384 -17.44 12.59 -19.19
C ASP A 384 -16.91 14.02 -19.16
N ARG A 385 -16.95 14.68 -17.99
CA ARG A 385 -16.43 16.04 -17.80
C ARG A 385 -14.91 16.07 -17.90
N TYR A 386 -14.24 15.08 -17.33
CA TYR A 386 -12.80 14.91 -17.47
C TYR A 386 -12.38 14.81 -18.93
N ASP A 387 -13.05 13.95 -19.70
CA ASP A 387 -12.80 13.77 -21.13
C ASP A 387 -13.15 15.04 -21.94
N SER A 388 -14.19 15.78 -21.54
CA SER A 388 -14.54 17.08 -22.12
C SER A 388 -13.40 18.08 -21.97
N VAL A 389 -12.85 18.25 -20.75
CA VAL A 389 -11.74 19.19 -20.51
C VAL A 389 -10.47 18.75 -21.24
N GLN A 390 -10.15 17.45 -21.26
CA GLN A 390 -8.97 16.91 -21.94
C GLN A 390 -8.94 17.23 -23.45
N LYS A 391 -10.09 17.18 -24.14
CA LYS A 391 -10.18 17.46 -25.59
C LYS A 391 -9.64 18.84 -25.97
N TYR A 392 -9.65 19.79 -25.04
CA TYR A 392 -9.17 21.15 -25.28
C TYR A 392 -7.77 21.41 -24.77
N ALA A 393 -7.12 20.42 -24.16
CA ALA A 393 -5.80 20.59 -23.57
C ALA A 393 -4.70 20.95 -24.58
N LEU A 394 -4.88 20.59 -25.86
CA LEU A 394 -3.99 21.01 -26.96
C LEU A 394 -4.35 22.39 -27.55
N LYS A 395 -5.39 23.05 -27.02
CA LYS A 395 -5.89 24.37 -27.44
C LYS A 395 -6.07 25.26 -26.21
N PRO A 396 -4.98 25.81 -25.64
CA PRO A 396 -4.97 26.39 -24.29
C PRO A 396 -6.02 27.48 -24.04
N LEU A 397 -6.28 28.37 -25.00
CA LEU A 397 -7.32 29.39 -24.85
C LEU A 397 -8.74 28.81 -24.81
N GLN A 398 -8.98 27.70 -25.52
CA GLN A 398 -10.25 26.98 -25.47
C GLN A 398 -10.35 26.12 -24.21
N LEU A 399 -9.23 25.57 -23.73
CA LEU A 399 -9.16 24.91 -22.41
C LEU A 399 -9.57 25.87 -21.31
N ALA A 400 -9.09 27.10 -21.34
CA ALA A 400 -9.42 28.11 -20.33
C ALA A 400 -10.92 28.36 -20.22
N ALA A 401 -11.60 28.45 -21.37
CA ALA A 401 -13.04 28.61 -21.43
C ALA A 401 -13.77 27.32 -20.99
N GLN A 402 -13.32 26.15 -21.46
CA GLN A 402 -13.98 24.88 -21.15
C GLN A 402 -13.84 24.50 -19.67
N ALA A 403 -12.64 24.59 -19.11
CA ALA A 403 -12.38 24.26 -17.71
C ALA A 403 -13.22 25.14 -16.75
N ARG A 404 -13.43 26.42 -17.07
CA ARG A 404 -14.34 27.29 -16.31
C ARG A 404 -15.80 26.84 -16.35
N SER A 405 -16.22 26.14 -17.41
CA SER A 405 -17.57 25.60 -17.54
C SER A 405 -17.71 24.22 -16.88
N GLU A 406 -16.67 23.38 -16.91
CA GLU A 406 -16.77 21.96 -16.53
C GLU A 406 -16.29 21.69 -15.10
N LEU A 407 -15.19 22.32 -14.66
CA LEU A 407 -14.59 22.06 -13.34
C LEU A 407 -15.55 22.33 -12.18
N PRO A 408 -16.40 23.39 -12.18
CA PRO A 408 -17.34 23.59 -11.08
C PRO A 408 -18.25 22.40 -10.85
N SER A 409 -18.79 21.82 -11.92
CA SER A 409 -19.70 20.68 -11.82
C SER A 409 -18.96 19.41 -11.40
N LEU A 410 -17.75 19.19 -11.92
CA LEU A 410 -16.90 18.07 -11.52
C LEU A 410 -16.56 18.14 -10.03
N ILE A 411 -16.10 19.30 -9.54
CA ILE A 411 -15.79 19.55 -8.13
C ILE A 411 -17.01 19.31 -7.25
N GLU A 412 -18.19 19.76 -7.67
CA GLU A 412 -19.43 19.57 -6.91
C GLU A 412 -19.83 18.09 -6.80
N ARG A 413 -19.66 17.30 -7.88
CA ARG A 413 -19.91 15.84 -7.83
C ARG A 413 -18.95 15.12 -6.90
N LEU A 414 -17.67 15.48 -6.93
CA LEU A 414 -16.69 14.92 -6.00
C LEU A 414 -17.00 15.27 -4.54
N LYS A 415 -17.41 16.52 -4.27
CA LYS A 415 -17.91 16.94 -2.94
C LYS A 415 -19.16 16.18 -2.52
N GLU A 416 -20.08 15.93 -3.44
CA GLU A 416 -21.30 15.17 -3.16
C GLU A 416 -20.98 13.71 -2.79
N ILE A 417 -20.05 13.07 -3.51
CA ILE A 417 -19.56 11.72 -3.19
C ILE A 417 -18.97 11.70 -1.79
N LEU A 418 -18.03 12.61 -1.47
CA LEU A 418 -17.46 12.71 -0.13
C LEU A 418 -18.55 12.92 0.92
N LYS A 419 -19.40 13.94 0.78
CA LYS A 419 -20.45 14.26 1.76
C LYS A 419 -21.37 13.08 2.09
N LYS A 420 -21.67 12.21 1.12
CA LYS A 420 -22.59 11.08 1.30
C LYS A 420 -21.91 9.81 1.80
N LEU A 421 -20.65 9.58 1.43
CA LEU A 421 -19.93 8.34 1.70
C LEU A 421 -18.90 8.46 2.83
N ASP A 422 -18.35 9.65 3.08
CA ASP A 422 -17.39 9.99 4.14
C ASP A 422 -18.14 10.13 5.49
N LYS A 423 -18.38 9.01 6.18
CA LYS A 423 -19.15 8.97 7.44
C LYS A 423 -18.47 8.19 8.54
#